data_AF-A0A9P8K7Y2-F1
#
_entry.id   AF-A0A9P8K7Y2-F1
#
_cell.length_a   1.000
_cell.length_b   1.000
_cell.length_c   1.000
_cell.angle_alpha   90.00
_cell.angle_beta   90.00
_cell.angle_gamma   90.00
#
_symmetry.space_group_name_H-M   'P 1'
#
loop_
_entity.id
_entity.type
_entity.pdbx_description
1 polymer ?
#
loop_
_entity_poly.entity_id
_entity_poly.type
_entity_poly.pdbx_seq_one_letter_code
_entity_poly.pdbx_strand_id
1 'polypeptide(L)'
;MSTGRPLSRHSCLQKSQASFLDELKQNLTSLLLSDFHDLFHSGSETDKAMRKILKLRLPSGVRPSDESVTKGDASQASFNFDQVFRMLLRRFELQASPYAKLDILLELQSMLKAYRVDRGMEDVTGTSQPDAILFTQRRLSLRIDTSSAPRTALGHDSTILSFRQLFQDPHLRPKTLFRDLQYIASLVPLNILDSTPRGRAFWNATIAALDLKEEICQSMIETADQIIQHHTYNRGHSRVTSAAQAKRDAAAFSPPTPQPSDPSVADLSMNDAAMLLQLTAKEGIPAAQRELATLYLTDPDLVGICLPPFSKVKDVFKDADKDREAASERYDPVAMAVARHWMELSAKGGDEHAVGVLRVKDEFDRIP
;
A
#
# COMPACT_ATOMS: atom_id res chain seq x y z
N MET A 1 23.81 25.49 43.72
CA MET A 1 24.08 25.38 42.27
C MET A 1 23.91 23.90 41.93
N SER A 2 23.06 23.42 41.03
CA SER A 2 22.38 23.99 39.88
C SER A 2 21.04 23.24 39.73
N THR A 3 19.93 23.98 39.63
CA THR A 3 18.59 23.42 39.38
C THR A 3 18.41 23.19 37.88
N GLY A 4 18.35 21.93 37.46
CA GLY A 4 18.03 21.56 36.07
C GLY A 4 16.60 21.99 35.73
N ARG A 5 16.46 22.90 34.77
CA ARG A 5 15.14 23.29 34.23
C ARG A 5 14.48 22.07 33.56
N PRO A 6 13.19 21.78 33.83
CA PRO A 6 12.47 20.77 33.08
C PRO A 6 12.32 21.23 31.62
N LEU A 7 12.72 20.38 30.68
CA LEU A 7 12.48 20.57 29.26
C LEU A 7 10.98 20.80 29.05
N SER A 8 10.65 21.93 28.43
CA SER A 8 9.27 22.38 28.25
C SER A 8 8.44 21.31 27.51
N ARG A 9 7.21 21.03 27.94
CA ARG A 9 6.30 20.07 27.30
C ARG A 9 6.18 20.27 25.77
N HIS A 10 6.38 21.50 25.30
CA HIS A 10 6.46 21.87 23.89
C HIS A 10 7.60 21.18 23.11
N SER A 11 8.78 20.98 23.70
CA SER A 11 9.92 20.36 23.00
C SER A 11 9.76 18.85 22.87
N CYS A 12 9.02 18.20 23.78
CA CYS A 12 8.72 16.77 23.69
C CYS A 12 7.71 16.48 22.57
N LEU A 13 6.65 17.31 22.48
CA LEU A 13 5.65 17.22 21.41
C LEU A 13 6.26 17.47 20.02
N GLN A 14 7.11 18.49 19.89
CA GLN A 14 7.82 18.76 18.63
C GLN A 14 8.75 17.62 18.21
N LYS A 15 9.38 16.92 19.17
CA LYS A 15 10.28 15.80 18.86
C LYS A 15 9.51 14.57 18.36
N SER A 16 8.36 14.25 18.97
CA SER A 16 7.45 13.19 18.51
C SER A 16 6.89 13.47 17.11
N GLN A 17 6.54 14.74 16.85
CA GLN A 17 6.02 15.18 15.56
C GLN A 17 7.09 15.18 14.45
N ALA A 18 8.33 15.56 14.78
CA ALA A 18 9.44 15.48 13.84
C ALA A 18 9.76 14.02 13.46
N SER A 19 9.80 13.10 14.44
CA SER A 19 9.97 11.67 14.14
C SER A 19 8.83 11.11 13.29
N PHE A 20 7.60 11.55 13.55
CA PHE A 20 6.44 11.15 12.76
C PHE A 20 6.50 11.67 11.32
N LEU A 21 6.95 12.92 11.12
CA LEU A 21 7.16 13.42 9.77
C LEU A 21 8.30 12.72 9.05
N ASP A 22 9.36 12.35 9.76
CA ASP A 22 10.44 11.58 9.17
C ASP A 22 9.95 10.19 8.77
N GLU A 23 9.09 9.55 9.57
CA GLU A 23 8.41 8.30 9.21
C GLU A 23 7.45 8.48 8.03
N LEU A 24 6.63 9.54 8.03
CA LEU A 24 5.75 9.88 6.91
C LEU A 24 6.56 10.11 5.64
N LYS A 25 7.62 10.90 5.72
CA LYS A 25 8.53 11.17 4.60
C LYS A 25 9.20 9.88 4.16
N GLN A 26 9.62 9.00 5.06
CA GLN A 26 10.19 7.71 4.70
C GLN A 26 9.17 6.86 3.94
N ASN A 27 7.93 6.75 4.45
CA ASN A 27 6.86 6.01 3.79
C ASN A 27 6.54 6.58 2.41
N LEU A 28 6.34 7.89 2.32
CA LEU A 28 6.07 8.59 1.07
C LEU A 28 7.28 8.68 0.12
N THR A 29 8.52 8.58 0.62
CA THR A 29 9.74 8.52 -0.21
C THR A 29 9.97 7.11 -0.73
N SER A 30 9.71 6.07 0.09
CA SER A 30 9.71 4.67 -0.37
C SER A 30 8.83 4.50 -1.60
N LEU A 31 7.65 5.14 -1.55
CA LEU A 31 6.69 5.22 -2.66
C LEU A 31 7.23 5.88 -3.93
N LEU A 32 8.25 6.75 -3.84
CA LEU A 32 8.82 7.46 -4.99
C LEU A 32 10.09 6.80 -5.52
N LEU A 33 10.94 6.23 -4.66
CA LEU A 33 12.19 5.61 -5.11
C LEU A 33 11.97 4.35 -5.93
N SER A 34 10.83 3.71 -5.78
CA SER A 34 10.45 2.58 -6.62
C SER A 34 10.29 2.96 -8.10
N ASP A 35 10.21 4.27 -8.41
CA ASP A 35 9.79 4.80 -9.72
C ASP A 35 10.73 5.85 -10.34
N PHE A 36 12.02 5.87 -9.99
CA PHE A 36 13.01 6.86 -10.50
C PHE A 36 13.04 7.05 -12.03
N HIS A 37 12.47 6.13 -12.82
CA HIS A 37 12.47 6.20 -14.27
C HIS A 37 11.32 7.06 -14.88
N ASP A 38 10.22 7.36 -14.16
CA ASP A 38 9.03 8.00 -14.79
C ASP A 38 8.23 8.98 -13.87
N LEU A 39 8.89 9.57 -12.89
CA LEU A 39 8.30 10.38 -11.80
C LEU A 39 7.40 11.56 -12.22
N PHE A 40 7.53 12.06 -13.45
CA PHE A 40 6.96 13.35 -13.82
C PHE A 40 5.61 13.26 -14.55
N HIS A 41 5.33 12.19 -15.29
CA HIS A 41 4.18 12.12 -16.20
C HIS A 41 3.11 11.10 -15.81
N SER A 42 3.45 10.02 -15.11
CA SER A 42 2.57 8.85 -14.92
C SER A 42 2.22 8.51 -13.47
N GLY A 43 2.72 9.28 -12.50
CA GLY A 43 2.56 9.00 -11.06
C GLY A 43 3.67 8.13 -10.50
N SER A 44 3.57 7.75 -9.23
CA SER A 44 4.45 6.73 -8.64
C SER A 44 4.06 5.31 -9.06
N GLU A 45 4.95 4.34 -8.80
CA GLU A 45 4.71 2.92 -9.10
C GLU A 45 3.47 2.44 -8.34
N THR A 46 3.34 2.88 -7.09
CA THR A 46 2.18 2.64 -6.24
C THR A 46 0.91 3.27 -6.81
N ASP A 47 0.96 4.50 -7.33
CA ASP A 47 -0.20 5.12 -7.98
C ASP A 47 -0.65 4.31 -9.22
N LYS A 48 0.29 3.77 -10.00
CA LYS A 48 0.00 2.88 -11.14
C LYS A 48 -0.59 1.54 -10.67
N ALA A 49 0.03 0.93 -9.67
CA ALA A 49 -0.38 -0.34 -9.08
C ALA A 49 -1.80 -0.27 -8.52
N MET A 50 -2.08 0.75 -7.72
CA MET A 50 -3.42 0.97 -7.17
C MET A 50 -4.46 1.13 -8.26
N ARG A 51 -4.19 1.91 -9.30
CA ARG A 51 -5.12 2.04 -10.42
C ARG A 51 -5.34 0.71 -11.13
N LYS A 52 -4.30 -0.11 -11.32
CA LYS A 52 -4.44 -1.46 -11.91
C LYS A 52 -5.35 -2.32 -11.03
N ILE A 53 -5.11 -2.38 -9.73
CA ILE A 53 -5.88 -3.21 -8.79
C ILE A 53 -7.33 -2.73 -8.63
N LEU A 54 -7.54 -1.42 -8.49
CA LEU A 54 -8.88 -0.84 -8.39
C LEU A 54 -9.70 -1.11 -9.66
N LYS A 55 -9.06 -1.15 -10.84
CA LYS A 55 -9.72 -1.56 -12.08
C LYS A 55 -10.05 -3.05 -12.12
N LEU A 56 -9.17 -3.91 -11.61
CA LEU A 56 -9.41 -5.37 -11.53
C LEU A 56 -10.52 -5.72 -10.54
N ARG A 57 -10.71 -4.92 -9.49
CA ARG A 57 -11.79 -5.07 -8.51
C ARG A 57 -13.15 -4.59 -9.02
N LEU A 58 -13.18 -3.77 -10.08
CA LEU A 58 -14.42 -3.41 -10.74
C LEU A 58 -14.81 -4.56 -11.69
N PRO A 59 -16.00 -5.17 -11.55
CA PRO A 59 -16.47 -6.11 -12.55
C PRO A 59 -16.55 -5.39 -13.90
N SER A 60 -15.88 -5.96 -14.91
CA SER A 60 -15.93 -5.57 -16.32
C SER A 60 -17.34 -5.77 -16.89
N GLY A 61 -18.33 -5.03 -16.39
CA GLY A 61 -19.75 -5.29 -16.66
C GLY A 61 -20.69 -4.11 -16.48
N VAL A 62 -20.23 -2.92 -16.09
CA VAL A 62 -21.06 -1.70 -16.17
C VAL A 62 -20.47 -0.80 -17.25
N ARG A 63 -20.86 -1.09 -18.50
CA ARG A 63 -20.95 -0.06 -19.53
C ARG A 63 -21.78 1.08 -18.92
N PRO A 64 -21.35 2.35 -18.99
CA PRO A 64 -22.29 3.43 -18.77
C PRO A 64 -23.41 3.22 -19.78
N SER A 65 -24.61 2.94 -19.28
CA SER A 65 -25.82 2.90 -20.07
C SER A 65 -25.86 4.19 -20.87
N ASP A 66 -25.90 4.09 -22.20
CA ASP A 66 -26.26 5.22 -23.04
C ASP A 66 -27.54 5.83 -22.46
N GLU A 67 -27.44 7.11 -22.10
CA GLU A 67 -28.52 7.88 -21.50
C GLU A 67 -29.78 7.76 -22.36
N SER A 68 -30.78 7.05 -21.84
CA SER A 68 -32.15 7.24 -22.29
C SER A 68 -32.53 8.66 -21.93
N VAL A 69 -32.64 9.52 -22.95
CA VAL A 69 -33.21 10.86 -22.87
C VAL A 69 -34.66 10.74 -22.35
N THR A 70 -34.82 10.81 -21.03
CA THR A 70 -36.10 11.11 -20.40
C THR A 70 -36.22 12.62 -20.33
N LYS A 71 -37.01 13.17 -21.26
CA LYS A 71 -37.55 14.53 -21.13
C LYS A 71 -38.34 14.59 -19.80
N GLY A 72 -37.82 15.32 -18.83
CA GLY A 72 -38.45 15.55 -17.54
C GLY A 72 -37.94 16.83 -16.90
N ASP A 73 -38.79 17.85 -16.93
CA ASP A 73 -38.84 19.10 -16.18
C ASP A 73 -37.56 19.83 -15.70
N ALA A 74 -37.48 21.11 -16.10
CA ALA A 74 -36.54 22.12 -15.62
C ALA A 74 -36.81 22.52 -14.16
N SER A 75 -36.61 21.61 -13.22
CA SER A 75 -36.67 21.86 -11.78
C SER A 75 -35.25 21.91 -11.21
N GLN A 76 -34.75 23.13 -10.98
CA GLN A 76 -33.46 23.49 -10.34
C GLN A 76 -32.24 22.66 -10.79
N ALA A 77 -31.35 23.26 -11.59
CA ALA A 77 -30.04 22.69 -11.84
C ALA A 77 -29.32 22.41 -10.50
N SER A 78 -29.33 21.15 -10.07
CA SER A 78 -28.67 20.72 -8.85
C SER A 78 -27.16 20.94 -9.00
N PHE A 79 -26.49 21.27 -7.89
CA PHE A 79 -25.06 21.52 -7.91
C PHE A 79 -24.31 20.24 -8.28
N ASN A 80 -23.54 20.27 -9.39
CA ASN A 80 -22.80 19.10 -9.86
C ASN A 80 -21.46 18.95 -9.11
N PHE A 81 -21.51 18.28 -7.96
CA PHE A 81 -20.32 18.01 -7.14
C PHE A 81 -19.24 17.22 -7.89
N ASP A 82 -19.62 16.24 -8.71
CA ASP A 82 -18.66 15.39 -9.44
C ASP A 82 -17.79 16.21 -10.40
N GLN A 83 -18.40 17.16 -11.11
CA GLN A 83 -17.66 18.06 -12.00
C GLN A 83 -16.67 18.94 -11.23
N VAL A 84 -17.06 19.43 -10.05
CA VAL A 84 -16.20 20.23 -9.17
C VAL A 84 -15.05 19.39 -8.64
N PHE A 85 -15.29 18.16 -8.19
CA PHE A 85 -14.24 17.26 -7.73
C PHE A 85 -13.23 16.95 -8.84
N ARG A 86 -13.70 16.64 -10.07
CA ARG A 86 -12.80 16.46 -11.22
C ARG A 86 -11.95 17.70 -11.49
N MET A 87 -12.55 18.88 -11.46
CA MET A 87 -11.84 20.14 -11.68
C MET A 87 -10.78 20.38 -10.60
N LEU A 88 -11.12 20.20 -9.32
CA LEU A 88 -10.20 20.40 -8.20
C LEU A 88 -9.04 19.41 -8.20
N LEU A 89 -9.32 18.13 -8.44
CA LEU A 89 -8.28 17.09 -8.52
C LEU A 89 -7.38 17.29 -9.74
N ARG A 90 -7.93 17.76 -10.87
CA ARG A 90 -7.13 18.14 -12.04
C ARG A 90 -6.25 19.36 -11.77
N ARG A 91 -6.78 20.38 -11.10
CA ARG A 91 -6.00 21.53 -10.63
C ARG A 91 -4.88 21.10 -9.67
N PHE A 92 -5.18 20.16 -8.77
CA PHE A 92 -4.20 19.61 -7.82
C PHE A 92 -3.03 18.95 -8.55
N GLU A 93 -3.31 18.10 -9.56
CA GLU A 93 -2.29 17.40 -10.35
C GLU A 93 -1.37 18.37 -11.12
N LEU A 94 -1.94 19.41 -11.72
CA LEU A 94 -1.20 20.38 -12.56
C LEU A 94 -0.37 21.39 -11.76
N GLN A 95 -0.64 21.55 -10.47
CA GLN A 95 -0.01 22.60 -9.67
C GLN A 95 1.43 22.25 -9.28
N ALA A 96 2.36 23.20 -9.45
CA ALA A 96 3.78 23.02 -9.07
C ALA A 96 4.11 23.53 -7.65
N SER A 97 3.34 24.46 -7.11
CA SER A 97 3.58 25.01 -5.76
C SER A 97 2.95 24.12 -4.67
N PRO A 98 3.70 23.71 -3.63
CA PRO A 98 3.15 22.88 -2.56
C PRO A 98 2.09 23.62 -1.74
N TYR A 99 2.22 24.94 -1.59
CA TYR A 99 1.21 25.76 -0.90
C TYR A 99 -0.09 25.87 -1.69
N ALA A 100 -0.01 26.01 -3.01
CA ALA A 100 -1.21 26.03 -3.83
C ALA A 100 -1.90 24.65 -3.85
N LYS A 101 -1.14 23.55 -3.81
CA LYS A 101 -1.72 22.21 -3.60
C LYS A 101 -2.43 22.11 -2.24
N LEU A 102 -1.88 22.70 -1.17
CA LEU A 102 -2.55 22.77 0.14
C LEU A 102 -3.88 23.54 0.08
N ASP A 103 -3.91 24.66 -0.63
CA ASP A 103 -5.13 25.46 -0.77
C ASP A 103 -6.22 24.67 -1.54
N ILE A 104 -5.83 23.90 -2.56
CA ILE A 104 -6.75 23.01 -3.29
C ILE A 104 -7.28 21.88 -2.39
N LEU A 105 -6.44 21.28 -1.53
CA LEU A 105 -6.91 20.27 -0.57
C LEU A 105 -7.92 20.85 0.43
N LEU A 106 -7.74 22.10 0.85
CA LEU A 106 -8.70 22.80 1.70
C LEU A 106 -10.03 23.08 0.99
N GLU A 107 -9.97 23.52 -0.27
CA GLU A 107 -11.14 23.72 -1.12
C GLU A 107 -11.90 22.40 -1.32
N LEU A 108 -11.17 21.33 -1.61
CA LEU A 108 -11.71 19.98 -1.78
C LEU A 108 -12.38 19.47 -0.51
N GLN A 109 -11.75 19.65 0.65
CA GLN A 109 -12.35 19.31 1.94
C GLN A 109 -13.68 20.05 2.16
N SER A 110 -13.73 21.33 1.81
CA SER A 110 -14.93 22.14 1.97
C SER A 110 -16.07 21.65 1.07
N MET A 111 -15.75 21.28 -0.18
CA MET A 111 -16.71 20.70 -1.12
C MET A 111 -17.18 19.30 -0.69
N LEU A 112 -16.30 18.47 -0.14
CA LEU A 112 -16.68 17.16 0.40
C LEU A 112 -17.65 17.29 1.57
N LYS A 113 -17.44 18.28 2.45
CA LYS A 113 -18.38 18.57 3.55
C LYS A 113 -19.73 19.02 3.01
N ALA A 114 -19.76 19.92 2.04
CA ALA A 114 -20.99 20.36 1.39
C ALA A 114 -21.73 19.19 0.70
N TYR A 115 -21.01 18.32 0.02
CA TYR A 115 -21.56 17.12 -0.62
C TYR A 115 -22.23 16.17 0.37
N ARG A 116 -21.63 15.95 1.56
CA ARG A 116 -22.26 15.13 2.60
C ARG A 116 -23.56 15.73 3.12
N VAL A 117 -23.58 17.05 3.34
CA VAL A 117 -24.77 17.78 3.80
C VAL A 117 -25.89 17.69 2.76
N ASP A 118 -25.56 17.89 1.47
CA ASP A 118 -26.51 17.76 0.36
C ASP A 118 -27.13 16.36 0.26
N ARG A 119 -26.34 15.31 0.54
CA ARG A 119 -26.84 13.92 0.59
C ARG A 119 -27.58 13.55 1.89
N GLY A 120 -27.79 14.48 2.81
CA GLY A 120 -28.41 14.20 4.11
C GLY A 120 -27.58 13.28 5.00
N MET A 121 -26.27 13.15 4.75
CA MET A 121 -25.33 12.39 5.55
C MET A 121 -24.78 13.26 6.71
N GLU A 122 -25.67 13.79 7.55
CA GLU A 122 -25.26 14.50 8.75
C GLU A 122 -24.75 13.51 9.82
N ASP A 123 -23.69 13.90 10.53
CA ASP A 123 -23.20 13.15 11.68
C ASP A 123 -24.28 13.24 12.78
N VAL A 124 -25.03 12.15 12.98
CA VAL A 124 -26.03 12.06 14.06
C VAL A 124 -25.34 12.34 15.39
N THR A 125 -25.60 13.51 15.95
CA THR A 125 -25.15 13.89 17.28
C THR A 125 -25.83 12.99 18.31
N GLY A 126 -25.11 12.00 18.82
CA GLY A 126 -25.48 11.28 20.03
C GLY A 126 -26.01 9.88 19.82
N THR A 127 -25.12 8.92 19.56
CA THR A 127 -25.16 7.60 20.21
C THR A 127 -23.83 6.91 19.92
N SER A 128 -23.13 6.54 20.99
CA SER A 128 -21.89 5.77 20.96
C SER A 128 -22.11 4.46 20.18
N GLN A 129 -21.67 4.44 18.92
CA GLN A 129 -21.61 3.23 18.10
C GLN A 129 -20.27 2.50 18.30
N PRO A 130 -20.29 1.16 18.33
CA PRO A 130 -19.11 0.32 18.54
C PRO A 130 -18.11 0.31 17.36
N ASP A 131 -18.46 0.88 16.20
CA ASP A 131 -17.61 0.82 14.99
C ASP A 131 -16.38 1.74 15.05
N ALA A 132 -16.39 2.76 15.93
CA ALA A 132 -15.20 3.55 16.24
C ALA A 132 -14.07 2.68 16.87
N ILE A 133 -14.44 1.54 17.45
CA ILE A 133 -13.49 0.56 18.02
C ILE A 133 -12.85 -0.29 16.90
N LEU A 134 -13.53 -0.49 15.76
CA LEU A 134 -12.98 -1.28 14.65
C LEU A 134 -11.93 -0.51 13.83
N PHE A 135 -12.11 0.80 13.65
CA PHE A 135 -11.09 1.66 13.04
C PHE A 135 -9.85 1.86 13.93
N THR A 136 -9.99 1.70 15.26
CA THR A 136 -8.84 1.71 16.17
C THR A 136 -8.09 0.38 16.19
N GLN A 137 -8.75 -0.74 15.86
CA GLN A 137 -8.15 -2.08 15.84
C GLN A 137 -7.43 -2.44 14.54
N ARG A 138 -7.84 -1.86 13.39
CA ARG A 138 -7.09 -1.97 12.12
C ARG A 138 -6.04 -0.86 11.93
N ARG A 139 -5.57 -0.26 13.02
CA ARG A 139 -4.39 0.62 12.97
C ARG A 139 -3.18 -0.22 12.58
N LEU A 140 -2.78 -0.08 11.33
CA LEU A 140 -1.46 -0.33 10.77
C LEU A 140 -0.38 -0.61 11.83
N SER A 141 0.42 -1.65 11.58
CA SER A 141 1.79 -1.81 12.11
C SER A 141 2.78 -0.71 11.66
N LEU A 142 2.29 0.46 11.26
CA LEU A 142 3.04 1.69 11.45
C LEU A 142 3.00 1.95 12.96
N ARG A 143 4.13 2.22 13.62
CA ARG A 143 4.18 2.47 15.07
C ARG A 143 3.57 3.85 15.39
N ILE A 144 2.29 4.05 15.05
CA ILE A 144 1.60 5.33 15.14
C ILE A 144 0.82 5.35 16.45
N ASP A 145 1.49 5.80 17.51
CA ASP A 145 0.82 6.32 18.70
C ASP A 145 0.14 7.66 18.35
N THR A 146 -1.00 7.60 17.63
CA THR A 146 -1.84 8.80 17.40
C THR A 146 -2.48 9.32 18.69
N SER A 147 -2.22 8.71 19.85
CA SER A 147 -2.59 9.30 21.15
C SER A 147 -1.91 10.66 21.35
N SER A 148 -0.83 10.96 20.62
CA SER A 148 -0.09 12.22 20.67
C SER A 148 -0.40 13.21 19.54
N ALA A 149 -1.16 12.81 18.51
CA ALA A 149 -1.67 13.74 17.51
C ALA A 149 -2.93 14.42 18.10
N PRO A 150 -2.92 15.74 18.35
CA PRO A 150 -4.11 16.40 18.84
C PRO A 150 -5.11 16.40 17.69
N ARG A 151 -6.24 15.70 17.83
CA ARG A 151 -7.55 15.89 17.13
C ARG A 151 -8.20 14.57 16.71
N THR A 152 -8.69 13.80 17.68
CA THR A 152 -9.87 12.94 17.47
C THR A 152 -11.10 13.74 17.86
N ALA A 153 -11.54 14.66 16.99
CA ALA A 153 -12.88 15.22 17.08
C ALA A 153 -13.75 14.52 16.02
N LEU A 154 -14.93 14.07 16.41
CA LEU A 154 -15.88 13.24 15.63
C LEU A 154 -16.10 13.65 14.16
N GLY A 155 -15.87 14.92 13.79
CA GLY A 155 -15.99 15.41 12.40
C GLY A 155 -14.75 15.23 11.51
N HIS A 156 -13.61 14.80 12.07
CA HIS A 156 -12.42 14.45 11.28
C HIS A 156 -12.60 13.11 10.57
N ASP A 157 -13.21 12.14 11.27
CA ASP A 157 -13.39 10.77 10.77
C ASP A 157 -14.27 10.77 9.52
N SER A 158 -15.36 11.53 9.52
CA SER A 158 -16.22 11.67 8.34
C SER A 158 -15.53 12.32 7.14
N THR A 159 -14.68 13.31 7.39
CA THR A 159 -13.91 14.00 6.34
C THR A 159 -12.85 13.07 5.73
N ILE A 160 -12.16 12.29 6.57
CA ILE A 160 -11.19 11.28 6.13
C ILE A 160 -11.87 10.22 5.26
N LEU A 161 -13.04 9.72 5.67
CA LEU A 161 -13.84 8.79 4.88
C LEU A 161 -14.24 9.37 3.52
N SER A 162 -14.62 10.65 3.46
CA SER A 162 -14.94 11.31 2.19
C SER A 162 -13.73 11.44 1.26
N PHE A 163 -12.55 11.78 1.79
CA PHE A 163 -11.31 11.74 1.00
C PHE A 163 -10.99 10.34 0.51
N ARG A 164 -11.18 9.32 1.37
CA ARG A 164 -10.91 7.92 1.02
C ARG A 164 -11.79 7.48 -0.15
N GLN A 165 -13.10 7.74 -0.07
CA GLN A 165 -14.05 7.43 -1.15
C GLN A 165 -13.68 8.13 -2.45
N LEU A 166 -13.30 9.40 -2.36
CA LEU A 166 -12.86 10.18 -3.53
C LEU A 166 -11.60 9.59 -4.17
N PHE A 167 -10.62 9.15 -3.38
CA PHE A 167 -9.39 8.55 -3.89
C PHE A 167 -9.54 7.09 -4.34
N GLN A 168 -10.60 6.42 -3.92
CA GLN A 168 -10.94 5.06 -4.34
C GLN A 168 -11.55 5.04 -5.75
N ASP A 169 -12.24 6.11 -6.17
CA ASP A 169 -12.80 6.22 -7.51
C ASP A 169 -11.70 6.30 -8.58
N PRO A 170 -11.59 5.30 -9.50
CA PRO A 170 -10.56 5.28 -10.53
C PRO A 170 -10.64 6.45 -11.52
N HIS A 171 -11.81 7.07 -11.70
CA HIS A 171 -12.02 8.17 -12.65
C HIS A 171 -11.70 9.54 -12.07
N LEU A 172 -11.77 9.68 -10.74
CA LEU A 172 -11.51 10.94 -10.04
C LEU A 172 -10.08 10.99 -9.49
N ARG A 173 -9.50 9.84 -9.12
CA ARG A 173 -8.19 9.77 -8.45
C ARG A 173 -7.07 10.49 -9.23
N PRO A 174 -6.33 11.43 -8.59
CA PRO A 174 -5.15 12.04 -9.21
C PRO A 174 -4.09 11.01 -9.59
N LYS A 175 -3.42 11.22 -10.72
CA LYS A 175 -2.37 10.30 -11.19
C LYS A 175 -1.14 10.29 -10.30
N THR A 176 -0.88 11.40 -9.63
CA THR A 176 0.36 11.72 -8.92
C THR A 176 0.12 11.96 -7.43
N LEU A 177 -0.93 11.36 -6.86
CA LEU A 177 -1.40 11.63 -5.51
C LEU A 177 -0.26 11.48 -4.48
N PHE A 178 0.43 10.34 -4.44
CA PHE A 178 1.47 10.12 -3.43
C PHE A 178 2.69 11.00 -3.64
N ARG A 179 3.06 11.27 -4.90
CA ARG A 179 4.13 12.23 -5.23
C ARG A 179 3.80 13.62 -4.71
N ASP A 180 2.59 14.07 -4.96
CA ASP A 180 2.16 15.41 -4.57
C ASP A 180 2.03 15.54 -3.05
N LEU A 181 1.54 14.51 -2.37
CA LEU A 181 1.54 14.45 -0.90
C LEU A 181 2.97 14.47 -0.33
N GLN A 182 3.91 13.73 -0.93
CA GLN A 182 5.30 13.74 -0.50
C GLN A 182 5.98 15.08 -0.74
N TYR A 183 5.67 15.71 -1.87
CA TYR A 183 6.16 17.02 -2.22
C TYR A 183 5.70 18.09 -1.21
N ILE A 184 4.44 18.02 -0.75
CA ILE A 184 3.95 18.86 0.33
C ILE A 184 4.65 18.53 1.66
N ALA A 185 4.72 17.25 2.04
CA ALA A 185 5.33 16.80 3.30
C ALA A 185 6.81 17.19 3.42
N SER A 186 7.53 17.20 2.30
CA SER A 186 8.96 17.52 2.24
C SER A 186 9.24 19.04 2.22
N LEU A 187 8.41 19.83 1.53
CA LEU A 187 8.70 21.26 1.30
C LEU A 187 7.91 22.22 2.19
N VAL A 188 6.81 21.79 2.83
CA VAL A 188 6.02 22.65 3.70
C VAL A 188 6.48 22.50 5.17
N PRO A 189 6.81 23.61 5.86
CA PRO A 189 7.14 23.59 7.28
C PRO A 189 6.03 23.01 8.17
N LEU A 190 6.44 22.26 9.19
CA LEU A 190 5.58 21.62 10.19
C LEU A 190 4.58 22.57 10.85
N ASN A 191 5.05 23.75 11.25
CA ASN A 191 4.21 24.75 11.89
C ASN A 191 3.04 25.16 11.00
N ILE A 192 3.20 25.10 9.68
CA ILE A 192 2.11 25.37 8.73
C ILE A 192 1.17 24.16 8.64
N LEU A 193 1.70 22.94 8.56
CA LEU A 193 0.89 21.72 8.49
C LEU A 193 0.02 21.51 9.74
N ASP A 194 0.50 21.89 10.92
CA ASP A 194 -0.21 21.62 12.18
C ASP A 194 -1.17 22.75 12.59
N SER A 195 -0.80 24.01 12.36
CA SER A 195 -1.57 25.15 12.85
C SER A 195 -2.69 25.58 11.90
N THR A 196 -2.53 25.33 10.59
CA THR A 196 -3.39 25.95 9.59
C THR A 196 -4.56 25.05 9.17
N PRO A 197 -5.70 25.62 8.71
CA PRO A 197 -6.79 24.85 8.12
C PRO A 197 -6.35 24.02 6.91
N ARG A 198 -5.49 24.60 6.06
CA ARG A 198 -4.92 23.91 4.89
C ARG A 198 -4.06 22.72 5.27
N GLY A 199 -3.28 22.85 6.35
CA GLY A 199 -2.51 21.76 6.93
C GLY A 199 -3.37 20.63 7.46
N ARG A 200 -4.50 20.95 8.12
CA ARG A 200 -5.49 19.93 8.54
C ARG A 200 -6.12 19.19 7.37
N ALA A 201 -6.45 19.89 6.28
CA ALA A 201 -6.96 19.24 5.07
C ALA A 201 -5.94 18.29 4.45
N PHE A 202 -4.66 18.68 4.45
CA PHE A 202 -3.56 17.81 4.06
C PHE A 202 -3.46 16.56 4.94
N TRP A 203 -3.54 16.70 6.26
CA TRP A 203 -3.50 15.55 7.17
C TRP A 203 -4.66 14.58 6.93
N ASN A 204 -5.89 15.09 6.82
CA ASN A 204 -7.06 14.27 6.53
C ASN A 204 -6.93 13.51 5.19
N ALA A 205 -6.46 14.19 4.14
CA ALA A 205 -6.21 13.57 2.83
C ALA A 205 -5.07 12.54 2.87
N THR A 206 -4.00 12.83 3.61
CA THR A 206 -2.84 11.94 3.72
C THR A 206 -3.20 10.66 4.45
N ILE A 207 -3.92 10.76 5.57
CA ILE A 207 -4.42 9.60 6.31
C ILE A 207 -5.31 8.76 5.39
N ALA A 208 -6.30 9.38 4.73
CA ALA A 208 -7.18 8.68 3.80
C ALA A 208 -6.44 7.96 2.67
N ALA A 209 -5.41 8.59 2.10
CA ALA A 209 -4.61 8.01 1.03
C ALA A 209 -3.73 6.84 1.52
N LEU A 210 -3.14 6.94 2.71
CA LEU A 210 -2.33 5.88 3.31
C LEU A 210 -3.18 4.70 3.77
N ASP A 211 -4.34 4.94 4.37
CA ASP A 211 -5.25 3.87 4.79
C ASP A 211 -5.83 3.13 3.57
N LEU A 212 -6.06 3.84 2.45
CA LEU A 212 -6.45 3.20 1.19
C LEU A 212 -5.30 2.39 0.60
N LYS A 213 -4.05 2.85 0.78
CA LYS A 213 -2.86 2.11 0.35
C LYS A 213 -2.75 0.78 1.02
N GLU A 214 -2.84 0.76 2.34
CA GLU A 214 -2.76 -0.47 3.10
C GLU A 214 -3.79 -1.48 2.63
N GLU A 215 -5.06 -1.07 2.50
CA GLU A 215 -6.12 -1.98 2.04
C GLU A 215 -5.78 -2.57 0.66
N ILE A 216 -5.29 -1.74 -0.26
CA ILE A 216 -4.94 -2.21 -1.61
C ILE A 216 -3.73 -3.15 -1.54
N CYS A 217 -2.69 -2.81 -0.77
CA CYS A 217 -1.52 -3.67 -0.63
C CYS A 217 -1.87 -5.03 0.00
N GLN A 218 -2.75 -5.05 1.00
CA GLN A 218 -3.25 -6.29 1.58
C GLN A 218 -4.00 -7.13 0.54
N SER A 219 -4.89 -6.49 -0.22
CA SER A 219 -5.61 -7.14 -1.32
C SER A 219 -4.67 -7.65 -2.43
N MET A 220 -3.55 -6.97 -2.69
CA MET A 220 -2.53 -7.40 -3.64
C MET A 220 -1.83 -8.68 -3.20
N ILE A 221 -1.51 -8.81 -1.90
CA ILE A 221 -0.90 -10.04 -1.34
C ILE A 221 -1.90 -11.19 -1.45
N GLU A 222 -3.15 -10.97 -1.02
CA GLU A 222 -4.21 -11.98 -1.11
C GLU A 222 -4.43 -12.44 -2.56
N THR A 223 -4.41 -11.50 -3.52
CA THR A 223 -4.53 -11.82 -4.95
C THR A 223 -3.30 -12.58 -5.45
N ALA A 224 -2.09 -12.20 -5.03
CA ALA A 224 -0.86 -12.92 -5.39
C ALA A 224 -0.89 -14.36 -4.86
N ASP A 225 -1.31 -14.55 -3.61
CA ASP A 225 -1.45 -15.88 -3.00
C ASP A 225 -2.45 -16.74 -3.78
N GLN A 226 -3.59 -16.17 -4.18
CA GLN A 226 -4.59 -16.88 -5.00
C GLN A 226 -4.02 -17.30 -6.37
N ILE A 227 -3.27 -16.43 -7.03
CA ILE A 227 -2.61 -16.75 -8.31
C ILE A 227 -1.59 -17.88 -8.11
N ILE A 228 -0.72 -17.77 -7.09
CA ILE A 228 0.32 -18.77 -6.79
C ILE A 228 -0.33 -20.12 -6.48
N GLN A 229 -1.38 -20.15 -5.67
CA GLN A 229 -2.11 -21.37 -5.33
C GLN A 229 -2.73 -22.01 -6.58
N HIS A 230 -3.39 -21.23 -7.43
CA HIS A 230 -4.01 -21.71 -8.67
C HIS A 230 -2.96 -22.31 -9.62
N HIS A 231 -1.85 -21.62 -9.86
CA HIS A 231 -0.78 -22.10 -10.75
C HIS A 231 -0.01 -23.28 -10.15
N THR A 232 0.19 -23.32 -8.83
CA THR A 232 0.85 -24.46 -8.15
C THR A 232 -0.01 -25.72 -8.22
N TYR A 233 -1.31 -25.60 -7.98
CA TYR A 233 -2.25 -26.73 -8.07
C TYR A 233 -2.34 -27.28 -9.50
N ASN A 234 -2.45 -26.40 -10.49
CA ASN A 234 -2.51 -26.80 -11.90
C ASN A 234 -1.17 -27.38 -12.40
N ARG A 235 -0.03 -26.89 -11.92
CA ARG A 235 1.31 -27.45 -12.22
C ARG A 235 1.49 -28.84 -11.58
N GLY A 236 0.87 -29.10 -10.43
CA GLY A 236 0.83 -30.41 -9.76
C GLY A 236 0.16 -31.51 -10.58
N HIS A 237 -0.78 -31.16 -11.46
CA HIS A 237 -1.37 -32.10 -12.43
C HIS A 237 -0.53 -32.28 -13.71
N SER A 238 0.44 -31.41 -13.97
CA SER A 238 1.23 -31.39 -15.21
C SER A 238 2.64 -31.99 -15.06
N ARG A 239 3.20 -32.02 -13.84
CA ARG A 239 4.35 -32.89 -13.57
C ARG A 239 3.85 -34.33 -13.56
N VAL A 240 4.36 -35.15 -14.48
CA VAL A 240 4.11 -36.60 -14.55
C VAL A 240 4.49 -37.23 -13.21
N THR A 241 3.53 -37.29 -12.28
CA THR A 241 3.65 -38.08 -11.06
C THR A 241 3.57 -39.53 -11.52
N SER A 242 4.58 -40.34 -11.19
CA SER A 242 4.47 -41.78 -11.38
C SER A 242 3.19 -42.27 -10.69
N ALA A 243 2.49 -43.24 -11.30
CA ALA A 243 1.20 -43.73 -10.78
C ALA A 243 1.27 -44.24 -9.32
N ALA A 244 2.48 -44.55 -8.83
CA ALA A 244 2.75 -44.91 -7.45
C ALA A 244 2.76 -43.72 -6.46
N GLN A 245 3.14 -42.53 -6.91
CA GLN A 245 3.12 -41.30 -6.10
C GLN A 245 1.69 -40.76 -5.99
N ALA A 246 0.94 -40.74 -7.10
CA ALA A 246 -0.46 -40.33 -7.12
C ALA A 246 -1.36 -41.17 -6.17
N LYS A 247 -1.08 -42.48 -6.04
CA LYS A 247 -1.79 -43.35 -5.09
C LYS A 247 -1.45 -43.08 -3.63
N ARG A 248 -0.23 -42.60 -3.32
CA ARG A 248 0.16 -42.23 -1.95
C ARG A 248 -0.44 -40.88 -1.55
N ASP A 249 -0.42 -39.92 -2.47
CA ASP A 249 -0.94 -38.57 -2.21
C ASP A 249 -2.48 -38.57 -2.06
N ALA A 250 -3.19 -39.42 -2.83
CA ALA A 250 -4.63 -39.63 -2.70
C ALA A 250 -5.06 -40.32 -1.39
N ALA A 251 -4.14 -41.02 -0.72
CA ALA A 251 -4.40 -41.70 0.56
C ALA A 251 -4.06 -40.81 1.78
N ALA A 252 -3.21 -39.80 1.60
CA ALA A 252 -2.77 -38.90 2.67
C ALA A 252 -3.57 -37.59 2.74
N PHE A 253 -4.13 -37.11 1.61
CA PHE A 253 -4.87 -35.86 1.54
C PHE A 253 -6.24 -36.08 0.89
N SER A 254 -7.32 -35.72 1.59
CA SER A 254 -8.64 -35.62 0.96
C SER A 254 -8.61 -34.52 -0.11
N PRO A 255 -9.10 -34.76 -1.34
CA PRO A 255 -9.16 -33.71 -2.35
C PRO A 255 -10.07 -32.59 -1.81
N PRO A 256 -9.59 -31.33 -1.73
CA PRO A 256 -10.48 -30.21 -1.47
C PRO A 256 -11.40 -30.08 -2.68
N THR A 257 -12.70 -30.00 -2.42
CA THR A 257 -13.71 -29.64 -3.42
C THR A 257 -13.24 -28.38 -4.15
N PRO A 258 -13.26 -28.34 -5.50
CA PRO A 258 -12.86 -27.14 -6.25
C PRO A 258 -13.74 -25.99 -5.78
N GLN A 259 -13.18 -25.02 -5.06
CA GLN A 259 -13.86 -23.75 -4.91
C GLN A 259 -13.84 -23.09 -6.30
N PRO A 260 -14.96 -22.53 -6.77
CA PRO A 260 -14.97 -21.78 -8.00
C PRO A 260 -14.05 -20.57 -7.79
N SER A 261 -12.84 -20.64 -8.33
CA SER A 261 -11.97 -19.48 -8.47
C SER A 261 -12.75 -18.43 -9.25
N ASP A 262 -12.83 -17.21 -8.73
CA ASP A 262 -13.41 -16.08 -9.43
C ASP A 262 -12.80 -16.04 -10.84
N PRO A 263 -13.59 -15.96 -11.93
CA PRO A 263 -13.09 -16.06 -13.30
C PRO A 263 -11.98 -15.03 -13.62
N SER A 264 -11.89 -13.96 -12.82
CA SER A 264 -10.82 -12.95 -12.87
C SER A 264 -9.41 -13.49 -12.55
N VAL A 265 -9.27 -14.51 -11.69
CA VAL A 265 -7.96 -15.01 -11.26
C VAL A 265 -7.35 -16.00 -12.27
N ALA A 266 -8.19 -16.71 -13.02
CA ALA A 266 -7.75 -17.66 -14.05
C ALA A 266 -7.01 -16.98 -15.21
N ASP A 267 -7.34 -15.71 -15.48
CA ASP A 267 -6.72 -14.91 -16.54
C ASP A 267 -5.36 -14.31 -16.11
N LEU A 268 -5.03 -14.34 -14.83
CA LEU A 268 -3.80 -13.75 -14.28
C LEU A 268 -2.62 -14.73 -14.33
N SER A 269 -1.47 -14.22 -14.76
CA SER A 269 -0.26 -15.01 -14.93
C SER A 269 0.57 -15.08 -13.65
N MET A 270 1.47 -16.06 -13.56
CA MET A 270 2.47 -16.09 -12.47
C MET A 270 3.35 -14.83 -12.45
N ASN A 271 3.55 -14.18 -13.61
CA ASN A 271 4.26 -12.89 -13.69
C ASN A 271 3.46 -11.74 -13.05
N ASP A 272 2.12 -11.78 -13.09
CA ASP A 272 1.30 -10.83 -12.35
C ASP A 272 1.47 -11.02 -10.84
N ALA A 273 1.51 -12.27 -10.35
CA ALA A 273 1.80 -12.53 -8.92
C ALA A 273 3.17 -11.99 -8.51
N ALA A 274 4.21 -12.22 -9.33
CA ALA A 274 5.55 -11.69 -9.09
C ALA A 274 5.54 -10.15 -8.99
N MET A 275 4.84 -9.47 -9.91
CA MET A 275 4.68 -8.01 -9.87
C MET A 275 3.96 -7.53 -8.61
N LEU A 276 2.88 -8.19 -8.19
CA LEU A 276 2.14 -7.83 -6.98
C LEU A 276 3.00 -7.98 -5.72
N LEU A 277 3.77 -9.07 -5.63
CA LEU A 277 4.71 -9.31 -4.53
C LEU A 277 5.86 -8.30 -4.53
N GLN A 278 6.45 -7.97 -5.69
CA GLN A 278 7.48 -6.95 -5.78
C GLN A 278 7.00 -5.59 -5.26
N LEU A 279 5.79 -5.17 -5.67
CA LEU A 279 5.19 -3.91 -5.25
C LEU A 279 5.01 -3.87 -3.73
N THR A 280 4.39 -4.90 -3.16
CA THR A 280 4.06 -4.96 -1.73
C THR A 280 5.29 -5.22 -0.85
N ALA A 281 6.30 -5.92 -1.35
CA ALA A 281 7.58 -6.09 -0.67
C ALA A 281 8.36 -4.77 -0.56
N LYS A 282 8.37 -3.96 -1.63
CA LYS A 282 8.97 -2.60 -1.65
C LYS A 282 8.27 -1.65 -0.67
N GLU A 283 6.98 -1.84 -0.41
CA GLU A 283 6.25 -1.09 0.64
C GLU A 283 6.69 -1.46 2.07
N GLY A 284 7.49 -2.53 2.23
CA GLY A 284 7.98 -2.96 3.53
C GLY A 284 7.11 -4.02 4.22
N ILE A 285 6.17 -4.64 3.51
CA ILE A 285 5.25 -5.62 4.12
C ILE A 285 5.98 -6.95 4.36
N PRO A 286 6.13 -7.43 5.61
CA PRO A 286 6.98 -8.59 5.92
C PRO A 286 6.55 -9.87 5.19
N ALA A 287 5.24 -10.14 5.12
CA ALA A 287 4.71 -11.31 4.41
C ALA A 287 5.08 -11.28 2.92
N ALA A 288 4.89 -10.13 2.25
CA ALA A 288 5.26 -9.99 0.85
C ALA A 288 6.77 -10.14 0.61
N GLN A 289 7.61 -9.65 1.52
CA GLN A 289 9.06 -9.81 1.45
C GLN A 289 9.48 -11.28 1.56
N ARG A 290 8.83 -12.05 2.44
CA ARG A 290 9.02 -13.50 2.57
C ARG A 290 8.60 -14.24 1.30
N GLU A 291 7.39 -13.97 0.80
CA GLU A 291 6.87 -14.64 -0.40
C GLU A 291 7.70 -14.30 -1.65
N LEU A 292 8.14 -13.04 -1.79
CA LEU A 292 9.05 -12.65 -2.86
C LEU A 292 10.40 -13.36 -2.76
N ALA A 293 10.95 -13.49 -1.54
CA ALA A 293 12.18 -14.24 -1.30
C ALA A 293 12.01 -15.72 -1.69
N THR A 294 10.90 -16.35 -1.31
CA THR A 294 10.55 -17.72 -1.75
C THR A 294 10.47 -17.81 -3.27
N LEU A 295 9.86 -16.83 -3.92
CA LEU A 295 9.72 -16.83 -5.38
C LEU A 295 11.08 -16.78 -6.11
N TYR A 296 12.05 -16.02 -5.60
CA TYR A 296 13.43 -16.03 -6.12
C TYR A 296 14.10 -17.41 -5.97
N LEU A 297 13.74 -18.18 -4.94
CA LEU A 297 14.30 -19.51 -4.71
C LEU A 297 13.61 -20.59 -5.56
N THR A 298 12.32 -20.44 -5.85
CA THR A 298 11.54 -21.47 -6.57
C THR A 298 11.50 -21.25 -8.08
N ASP A 299 11.40 -20.01 -8.54
CA ASP A 299 11.27 -19.65 -9.95
C ASP A 299 12.06 -18.35 -10.26
N PRO A 300 13.41 -18.37 -10.24
CA PRO A 300 14.24 -17.17 -10.42
C PRO A 300 14.07 -16.47 -11.77
N ASP A 301 13.80 -17.21 -12.85
CA ASP A 301 13.60 -16.65 -14.20
C ASP A 301 12.35 -15.76 -14.30
N LEU A 302 11.39 -15.96 -13.39
CA LEU A 302 10.15 -15.18 -13.33
C LEU A 302 10.37 -13.79 -12.75
N VAL A 303 11.36 -13.64 -11.87
CA VAL A 303 11.57 -12.43 -11.07
C VAL A 303 12.87 -11.77 -11.50
N GLY A 304 12.77 -10.68 -12.26
CA GLY A 304 13.94 -9.83 -12.52
C GLY A 304 14.54 -9.31 -11.20
N ILE A 305 15.88 -9.21 -11.13
CA ILE A 305 16.58 -8.76 -9.93
C ILE A 305 16.05 -7.39 -9.47
N CYS A 306 15.43 -7.37 -8.29
CA CYS A 306 14.86 -6.20 -7.67
C CYS A 306 15.36 -6.08 -6.22
N LEU A 307 16.07 -4.97 -5.94
CA LEU A 307 16.61 -4.66 -4.62
C LEU A 307 15.58 -3.90 -3.77
N PRO A 308 15.55 -4.10 -2.46
CA PRO A 308 14.66 -3.31 -1.61
C PRO A 308 15.04 -1.83 -1.59
N PRO A 309 14.06 -0.92 -1.49
CA PRO A 309 14.32 0.51 -1.37
C PRO A 309 15.27 0.81 -0.20
N PHE A 310 16.17 1.78 -0.39
CA PHE A 310 17.16 2.23 0.59
C PHE A 310 18.20 1.19 1.06
N SER A 311 18.12 -0.07 0.60
CA SER A 311 19.14 -1.08 0.92
C SER A 311 20.44 -0.75 0.21
N LYS A 312 21.55 -0.76 0.95
CA LYS A 312 22.87 -0.55 0.34
C LYS A 312 23.25 -1.81 -0.41
N VAL A 313 23.74 -1.66 -1.64
CA VAL A 313 24.21 -2.78 -2.48
C VAL A 313 25.22 -3.65 -1.72
N LYS A 314 26.17 -3.02 -1.01
CA LYS A 314 27.14 -3.73 -0.16
C LYS A 314 26.49 -4.58 0.92
N ASP A 315 25.28 -4.21 1.36
CA ASP A 315 24.57 -4.93 2.41
C ASP A 315 23.80 -6.13 1.87
N VAL A 316 23.31 -6.04 0.62
CA VAL A 316 22.62 -7.13 -0.07
C VAL A 316 23.61 -8.22 -0.50
N PHE A 317 24.75 -7.82 -1.06
CA PHE A 317 25.71 -8.73 -1.68
C PHE A 317 26.90 -9.08 -0.79
N LYS A 318 26.77 -8.97 0.55
CA LYS A 318 27.88 -9.19 1.51
C LYS A 318 28.58 -10.53 1.34
N ASP A 319 27.81 -11.58 1.03
CA ASP A 319 28.31 -12.95 0.92
C ASP A 319 28.26 -13.49 -0.53
N ALA A 320 27.90 -12.64 -1.50
CA ALA A 320 27.77 -13.06 -2.89
C ALA A 320 29.08 -13.63 -3.46
N ASP A 321 30.22 -13.11 -3.03
CA ASP A 321 31.55 -13.60 -3.45
C ASP A 321 31.88 -14.99 -2.88
N LYS A 322 31.42 -15.30 -1.65
CA LYS A 322 31.57 -16.64 -1.06
C LYS A 322 30.66 -17.66 -1.75
N ASP A 323 29.43 -17.22 -2.03
CA ASP A 323 28.40 -18.02 -2.70
C ASP A 323 28.76 -18.32 -4.17
N ARG A 324 29.62 -17.49 -4.80
CA ARG A 324 30.10 -17.69 -6.17
C ARG A 324 30.98 -18.94 -6.33
N GLU A 325 31.68 -19.36 -5.29
CA GLU A 325 32.47 -20.61 -5.30
C GLU A 325 31.58 -21.87 -5.25
N ALA A 326 30.36 -21.73 -4.73
CA ALA A 326 29.33 -22.78 -4.68
C ALA A 326 28.36 -22.73 -5.87
N ALA A 327 28.63 -21.90 -6.88
CA ALA A 327 27.76 -21.70 -8.02
C ALA A 327 27.56 -23.00 -8.82
N SER A 328 26.30 -23.28 -9.15
CA SER A 328 25.84 -24.45 -9.90
C SER A 328 24.76 -24.00 -10.88
N GLU A 329 24.40 -24.82 -11.88
CA GLU A 329 23.33 -24.50 -12.84
C GLU A 329 21.97 -24.19 -12.17
N ARG A 330 21.76 -24.63 -10.92
CA ARG A 330 20.55 -24.34 -10.12
C ARG A 330 20.73 -23.26 -9.07
N TYR A 331 21.90 -22.62 -9.02
CA TYR A 331 22.28 -21.70 -7.95
C TYR A 331 22.87 -20.42 -8.57
N ASP A 332 22.03 -19.39 -8.68
CA ASP A 332 22.51 -18.04 -9.01
C ASP A 332 22.88 -17.30 -7.72
N PRO A 333 24.18 -17.03 -7.46
CA PRO A 333 24.61 -16.34 -6.24
C PRO A 333 24.01 -14.94 -6.10
N VAL A 334 23.66 -14.28 -7.21
CA VAL A 334 23.06 -12.94 -7.21
C VAL A 334 21.61 -13.02 -6.75
N ALA A 335 20.79 -13.89 -7.37
CA ALA A 335 19.41 -14.12 -6.92
C ALA A 335 19.34 -14.61 -5.48
N MET A 336 20.28 -15.47 -5.06
CA MET A 336 20.35 -15.98 -3.68
C MET A 336 20.65 -14.88 -2.66
N ALA A 337 21.58 -13.99 -2.96
CA ALA A 337 21.88 -12.84 -2.11
C ALA A 337 20.67 -11.90 -1.97
N VAL A 338 19.95 -11.67 -3.07
CA VAL A 338 18.73 -10.86 -3.08
C VAL A 338 17.61 -11.52 -2.28
N ALA A 339 17.36 -12.81 -2.50
CA ALA A 339 16.36 -13.59 -1.77
C ALA A 339 16.63 -13.58 -0.26
N ARG A 340 17.89 -13.80 0.13
CA ARG A 340 18.33 -13.76 1.53
C ARG A 340 18.06 -12.41 2.16
N HIS A 341 18.43 -11.33 1.48
CA HIS A 341 18.24 -9.99 2.02
C HIS A 341 16.75 -9.62 2.16
N TRP A 342 15.89 -10.03 1.23
CA TRP A 342 14.44 -9.91 1.39
C TRP A 342 13.90 -10.72 2.59
N MET A 343 14.40 -11.95 2.79
CA MET A 343 14.04 -12.79 3.94
C MET A 343 14.49 -12.16 5.27
N GLU A 344 15.68 -11.56 5.32
CA GLU A 344 16.15 -10.81 6.50
C GLU A 344 15.29 -9.60 6.83
N LEU A 345 14.84 -8.86 5.81
CA LEU A 345 13.94 -7.74 6.01
C LEU A 345 12.59 -8.20 6.55
N SER A 346 12.06 -9.31 6.01
CA SER A 346 10.83 -9.93 6.50
C SER A 346 10.95 -10.32 7.98
N ALA A 347 12.04 -11.01 8.35
CA ALA A 347 12.31 -11.40 9.73
C ALA A 347 12.44 -10.18 10.67
N LYS A 348 13.15 -9.12 10.24
CA LYS A 348 13.24 -7.85 10.98
C LYS A 348 11.87 -7.16 11.14
N GLY A 349 10.98 -7.37 10.18
CA GLY A 349 9.59 -6.91 10.19
C GLY A 349 8.67 -7.68 11.13
N GLY A 350 9.15 -8.74 11.81
CA GLY A 350 8.37 -9.53 12.76
C GLY A 350 7.72 -10.77 12.17
N ASP A 351 8.11 -11.20 10.97
CA ASP A 351 7.62 -12.42 10.35
C ASP A 351 8.27 -13.67 10.98
N GLU A 352 7.48 -14.43 11.76
CA GLU A 352 7.97 -15.60 12.48
C GLU A 352 8.48 -16.72 11.55
N HIS A 353 7.87 -16.88 10.38
CA HIS A 353 8.30 -17.88 9.42
C HIS A 353 9.67 -17.54 8.83
N ALA A 354 9.89 -16.27 8.48
CA ALA A 354 11.18 -15.81 8.00
C ALA A 354 12.28 -15.96 9.07
N VAL A 355 11.97 -15.65 10.34
CA VAL A 355 12.89 -15.88 11.47
C VAL A 355 13.26 -17.36 11.58
N GLY A 356 12.29 -18.26 11.45
CA GLY A 356 12.52 -19.70 11.48
C GLY A 356 13.45 -20.18 10.37
N VAL A 357 13.24 -19.72 9.13
CA VAL A 357 14.07 -20.08 7.96
C VAL A 357 15.53 -19.64 8.16
N LEU A 358 15.74 -18.41 8.63
CA LEU A 358 17.10 -17.90 8.88
C LEU A 358 17.79 -18.65 10.02
N ARG A 359 17.06 -19.01 11.09
CA ARG A 359 17.63 -19.77 12.21
C ARG A 359 18.10 -21.16 11.77
N VAL A 360 17.30 -21.87 10.98
CA VAL A 360 17.68 -23.18 10.44
C VAL A 360 18.95 -23.06 9.61
N LYS A 361 19.07 -22.03 8.77
CA LYS A 361 20.30 -21.79 8.01
C LYS A 361 21.50 -21.49 8.90
N ASP A 362 21.37 -20.63 9.90
CA ASP A 362 22.45 -20.34 10.86
C ASP A 362 22.92 -21.61 11.60
N GLU A 363 22.00 -22.54 11.87
CA GLU A 363 22.33 -23.84 12.46
C GLU A 363 23.11 -24.72 11.45
N PHE A 364 22.73 -24.75 10.18
CA PHE A 364 23.46 -25.47 9.12
C PHE A 364 24.87 -24.90 8.90
N ASP A 365 25.02 -23.58 8.84
CA ASP A 365 26.31 -22.91 8.61
C ASP A 365 27.28 -23.08 9.80
N ARG A 366 26.80 -23.51 10.98
CA ARG A 366 27.61 -23.83 12.17
C ARG A 366 28.10 -25.27 12.23
N ILE A 367 27.66 -26.14 11.33
CA ILE A 367 28.12 -27.53 11.26
C ILE A 367 29.48 -27.53 10.55
N PRO A 368 30.56 -28.03 11.21
CA PRO A 368 31.94 -27.91 10.72
C PRO A 368 32.27 -28.76 9.50
#